data_AF-A0A945EYN7-F1
#
_entry.id   AF-A0A945EYN7-F1
#
_cell.length_a   1.000
_cell.length_b   1.000
_cell.length_c   1.000
_cell.angle_alpha   90.00
_cell.angle_beta   90.00
_cell.angle_gamma   90.00
#
_symmetry.space_group_name_H-M   'P 1'
#
loop_
_entity.id
_entity.type
_entity.pdbx_description
1 polymer ?
#
loop_
_entity_poly.entity_id
_entity_poly.type
_entity_poly.pdbx_seq_one_letter_code
_entity_poly.pdbx_strand_id
1 'polypeptide(L)'
;PSDMMDGRIGHIRTELDKANFTEVKILSYAVKFSSNFYGPFRDAVGSSENLNSANKDSYQMSFANSSEYLAEVELDVNEGADMIMVKPAISYLDVMQKVKEKFSIPVFAYHVSGEYAYLKAAAEKNYLDYDKTLVESLIACKRAGANAIFCYDSLNIAKKLHNNKLI
;
A
#
# COMPACT_ATOMS: atom_id res chain seq x y z
N PRO A 1 9.59 -3.40 4.80
CA PRO A 1 10.35 -3.90 3.63
C PRO A 1 9.45 -3.95 2.40
N SER A 2 9.85 -3.34 1.27
CA SER A 2 8.99 -3.21 0.07
C SER A 2 9.52 -3.90 -1.18
N ASP A 3 10.56 -4.70 -1.00
CA ASP A 3 11.32 -5.41 -2.02
C ASP A 3 10.58 -6.62 -2.63
N MET A 4 9.72 -7.30 -1.85
CA MET A 4 9.02 -8.55 -2.22
C MET A 4 9.95 -9.74 -2.44
N MET A 5 11.03 -9.85 -1.67
CA MET A 5 11.86 -11.06 -1.69
C MET A 5 11.32 -12.11 -0.73
N ASP A 6 11.41 -13.39 -1.06
CA ASP A 6 10.96 -14.45 -0.15
C ASP A 6 11.87 -14.48 1.11
N GLY A 7 11.28 -14.68 2.29
CA GLY A 7 12.03 -14.83 3.55
C GLY A 7 12.64 -13.54 4.12
N ARG A 8 12.45 -12.38 3.48
CA ARG A 8 13.08 -11.12 3.94
C ARG A 8 12.65 -10.71 5.33
N ILE A 9 11.41 -11.01 5.74
CA ILE A 9 10.88 -10.52 7.01
C ILE A 9 11.58 -11.23 8.16
N GLY A 10 11.69 -12.56 8.08
CA GLY A 10 12.35 -13.36 9.10
C GLY A 10 13.84 -13.02 9.20
N HIS A 11 14.49 -12.80 8.06
CA HIS A 11 15.89 -12.34 8.04
C HIS A 11 16.05 -10.97 8.71
N ILE A 12 15.24 -9.98 8.33
CA ILE A 12 15.31 -8.62 8.90
C ILE A 12 15.01 -8.64 10.39
N ARG A 13 13.97 -9.38 10.83
CA ARG A 13 13.62 -9.53 12.25
C ARG A 13 14.79 -10.13 13.04
N THR A 14 15.35 -11.22 12.53
CA THR A 14 16.50 -11.90 13.14
C THR A 14 17.70 -10.95 13.33
N GLU A 15 18.05 -10.17 12.31
CA GLU A 15 19.19 -9.25 12.39
C GLU A 15 18.89 -8.04 13.31
N LEU A 16 17.66 -7.52 13.29
CA LEU A 16 17.24 -6.50 14.25
C LEU A 16 17.34 -7.02 15.70
N ASP A 17 16.91 -8.25 15.97
CA ASP A 17 16.99 -8.86 17.31
C ASP A 17 18.43 -9.08 17.76
N LYS A 18 19.30 -9.62 16.90
CA LYS A 18 20.74 -9.78 17.19
C LYS A 18 21.42 -8.46 17.53
N ALA A 19 20.97 -7.37 16.89
CA ALA A 19 21.47 -6.02 17.14
C ALA A 19 20.75 -5.30 18.30
N ASN A 20 19.89 -5.99 19.07
CA ASN A 20 19.10 -5.46 20.19
C ASN A 20 18.08 -4.36 19.80
N PHE A 21 17.60 -4.35 18.56
CA PHE A 21 16.53 -3.48 18.07
C PHE A 21 15.15 -4.17 18.13
N THR A 22 14.78 -4.71 19.30
CA THR A 22 13.55 -5.50 19.48
C THR A 22 12.27 -4.68 19.28
N GLU A 23 12.30 -3.39 19.59
CA GLU A 23 11.14 -2.49 19.47
C GLU A 23 10.93 -1.95 18.05
N VAL A 24 11.88 -2.14 17.14
CA VAL A 24 11.75 -1.69 15.76
C VAL A 24 10.70 -2.53 15.05
N LYS A 25 9.65 -1.85 14.59
CA LYS A 25 8.49 -2.46 13.95
C LYS A 25 8.72 -2.73 12.47
N ILE A 26 8.18 -3.85 12.00
CA ILE A 26 8.22 -4.25 10.59
C ILE A 26 6.83 -4.09 9.97
N LEU A 27 6.70 -3.08 9.09
CA LEU A 27 5.59 -2.98 8.15
C LEU A 27 5.98 -3.73 6.87
N SER A 28 5.44 -4.93 6.71
CA SER A 28 5.69 -5.76 5.55
C SER A 28 4.80 -5.36 4.38
N TYR A 29 5.38 -5.18 3.19
CA TYR A 29 4.61 -5.05 1.95
C TYR A 29 4.21 -6.43 1.42
N ALA A 30 3.63 -7.27 2.29
CA ALA A 30 3.22 -8.65 2.00
C ALA A 30 2.36 -8.79 0.74
N VAL A 31 1.52 -7.79 0.48
CA VAL A 31 0.67 -7.76 -0.70
C VAL A 31 1.06 -6.58 -1.57
N LYS A 32 2.00 -6.83 -2.49
CA LYS A 32 2.45 -5.83 -3.46
C LYS A 32 2.39 -6.39 -4.88
N PHE A 33 1.40 -5.91 -5.62
CA PHE A 33 1.18 -6.30 -7.00
C PHE A 33 2.14 -5.61 -7.98
N SER A 34 2.46 -6.30 -9.08
CA SER A 34 3.13 -5.73 -10.25
C SER A 34 2.17 -4.81 -10.98
N SER A 35 2.02 -3.59 -10.47
CA SER A 35 0.98 -2.67 -10.88
C SER A 35 1.46 -1.57 -11.82
N ASN A 36 0.57 -1.19 -12.74
CA ASN A 36 0.76 -0.05 -13.64
C ASN A 36 0.47 1.31 -12.96
N PHE A 37 -0.08 1.33 -11.74
CA PHE A 37 -0.34 2.58 -11.01
C PHE A 37 0.91 3.23 -10.40
N TYR A 38 2.10 2.63 -10.56
CA TYR A 38 3.33 3.14 -9.94
C TYR A 38 4.09 4.17 -10.78
N GLY A 39 3.67 4.45 -12.02
CA GLY A 39 4.36 5.37 -12.94
C GLY A 39 4.75 6.71 -12.29
N PRO A 40 3.80 7.49 -11.75
CA PRO A 40 4.13 8.81 -11.20
C PRO A 40 5.07 8.76 -9.99
N PHE A 41 5.08 7.67 -9.21
CA PHE A 41 6.07 7.48 -8.15
C PHE A 41 7.46 7.26 -8.73
N ARG A 42 7.58 6.45 -9.80
CA ARG A 42 8.88 6.16 -10.42
C ARG A 42 9.51 7.43 -10.98
N ASP A 43 8.70 8.31 -11.57
CA ASP A 43 9.13 9.63 -12.05
C ASP A 43 9.58 10.51 -10.89
N ALA A 44 8.78 10.58 -9.82
CA ALA A 44 9.08 11.43 -8.65
C ALA A 44 10.40 11.06 -7.95
N VAL A 45 10.79 9.79 -7.94
CA VAL A 45 12.04 9.32 -7.32
C VAL A 45 13.17 9.10 -8.34
N GLY A 46 12.98 9.50 -9.60
CA GLY A 46 13.98 9.35 -10.66
C GLY A 46 14.33 7.91 -11.05
N SER A 47 13.49 6.94 -10.70
CA SER A 47 13.76 5.51 -10.96
C SER A 47 13.23 4.99 -12.29
N SER A 48 12.46 5.81 -13.02
CA SER A 48 11.91 5.43 -14.33
C SER A 48 13.01 5.10 -15.33
N GLU A 49 14.08 5.89 -15.38
CA GLU A 49 15.21 5.66 -16.28
C GLU A 49 16.02 4.41 -15.91
N ASN A 50 16.19 4.12 -14.61
CA ASN A 50 16.86 2.91 -14.15
C ASN A 50 16.07 1.63 -14.47
N LEU A 51 14.73 1.71 -14.43
CA LEU A 51 13.87 0.57 -14.72
C LEU A 51 13.72 0.35 -16.23
N ASN A 52 13.69 1.42 -17.02
CA ASN A 52 13.59 1.39 -18.48
C ASN A 52 12.46 0.44 -18.95
N SER A 53 12.76 -0.53 -19.82
CA SER A 53 11.81 -1.55 -20.30
C SER A 53 11.66 -2.77 -19.38
N ALA A 54 12.41 -2.84 -18.27
CA ALA A 54 12.33 -3.95 -17.34
C ALA A 54 11.03 -3.90 -16.53
N ASN A 55 10.51 -5.07 -16.18
CA ASN A 55 9.37 -5.22 -15.30
C ASN A 55 9.79 -5.77 -13.94
N LYS A 56 8.82 -5.85 -13.02
CA LYS A 56 9.03 -6.37 -11.67
C LYS A 56 8.23 -7.66 -11.46
N ASP A 57 7.86 -8.34 -12.54
CA ASP A 57 6.89 -9.43 -12.55
C ASP A 57 7.45 -10.71 -11.94
N SER A 58 8.78 -10.83 -11.85
CA SER A 58 9.43 -11.99 -11.22
C SER A 58 9.46 -11.95 -9.70
N TYR A 59 8.95 -10.88 -9.07
CA TYR A 59 8.93 -10.75 -7.60
C TYR A 59 7.72 -9.97 -7.07
N GLN A 60 7.15 -9.06 -7.84
CA GLN A 60 5.85 -8.48 -7.49
C GLN A 60 4.73 -9.39 -7.99
N MET A 61 3.68 -9.48 -7.17
CA MET A 61 2.58 -10.40 -7.44
C MET A 61 1.86 -10.06 -8.74
N SER A 62 1.47 -11.06 -9.52
CA SER A 62 0.60 -10.84 -10.67
C SER A 62 -0.75 -10.30 -10.21
N PHE A 63 -1.23 -9.22 -10.82
CA PHE A 63 -2.56 -8.66 -10.52
C PHE A 63 -3.72 -9.57 -10.96
N ALA A 64 -3.44 -10.64 -11.72
CA ALA A 64 -4.43 -11.65 -12.08
C ALA A 64 -4.62 -12.72 -10.99
N ASN A 65 -3.71 -12.79 -10.01
CA ASN A 65 -3.76 -13.83 -8.98
C ASN A 65 -4.83 -13.51 -7.93
N SER A 66 -5.72 -14.47 -7.66
CA SER A 66 -6.90 -14.26 -6.81
C SER A 66 -6.72 -14.70 -5.35
N SER A 67 -5.65 -15.43 -5.02
CA SER A 67 -5.42 -16.01 -3.69
C SER A 67 -3.97 -16.09 -3.20
N GLU A 68 -2.96 -15.92 -4.07
CA GLU A 68 -1.53 -16.03 -3.72
C GLU A 68 -1.14 -15.13 -2.52
N TYR A 69 -1.76 -13.96 -2.40
CA TYR A 69 -1.48 -13.00 -1.32
C TYR A 69 -1.79 -13.57 0.06
N LEU A 70 -2.67 -14.57 0.18
CA LEU A 70 -2.95 -15.21 1.46
C LEU A 70 -1.74 -15.99 1.96
N ALA A 71 -1.00 -16.64 1.06
CA ALA A 71 0.22 -17.37 1.42
C ALA A 71 1.35 -16.39 1.80
N GLU A 72 1.53 -15.32 1.03
CA GLU A 72 2.50 -14.24 1.33
C GLU A 72 2.26 -13.61 2.70
N VAL A 73 1.00 -13.25 2.99
CA VAL A 73 0.65 -12.66 4.30
C VAL A 73 0.88 -13.66 5.43
N GLU A 74 0.50 -14.92 5.25
CA GLU A 74 0.71 -15.96 6.27
C GLU A 74 2.20 -16.17 6.56
N LEU A 75 3.03 -16.20 5.52
CA LEU A 75 4.49 -16.31 5.64
C LEU A 75 5.06 -15.12 6.42
N ASP A 76 4.77 -13.90 5.99
CA ASP A 76 5.30 -12.69 6.62
C ASP A 76 4.86 -12.52 8.09
N VAL A 77 3.61 -12.91 8.40
CA VAL A 77 3.10 -12.90 9.78
C VAL A 77 3.89 -13.89 10.63
N ASN A 78 4.11 -15.11 10.13
CA ASN A 78 4.88 -16.14 10.84
C ASN A 78 6.37 -15.76 10.99
N GLU A 79 6.89 -14.95 10.06
CA GLU A 79 8.24 -14.42 10.09
C GLU A 79 8.44 -13.21 11.03
N GLY A 80 7.37 -12.70 11.64
CA GLY A 80 7.43 -11.65 12.65
C GLY A 80 7.14 -10.24 12.13
N ALA A 81 6.36 -10.09 11.05
CA ALA A 81 5.79 -8.80 10.68
C ALA A 81 4.82 -8.30 11.78
N ASP A 82 4.94 -7.02 12.16
CA ASP A 82 4.00 -6.39 13.10
C ASP A 82 2.74 -5.88 12.40
N MET A 83 2.88 -5.53 11.12
CA MET A 83 1.85 -4.95 10.26
C MET A 83 2.06 -5.43 8.83
N ILE A 84 0.98 -5.52 8.06
CA ILE A 84 1.05 -5.79 6.62
C ILE A 84 0.51 -4.62 5.81
N MET A 85 0.97 -4.50 4.57
CA MET A 85 0.59 -3.46 3.63
C MET A 85 0.04 -4.08 2.35
N VAL A 86 -1.11 -3.59 1.90
CA VAL A 86 -1.71 -3.85 0.58
C VAL A 86 -1.41 -2.68 -0.35
N LYS A 87 -0.80 -2.98 -1.50
CA LYS A 87 -0.35 -2.00 -2.49
C LYS A 87 -0.55 -2.52 -3.92
N PRO A 88 -1.25 -1.79 -4.81
CA PRO A 88 -2.07 -0.58 -4.59
C PRO A 88 -3.28 -0.78 -3.67
N ALA A 89 -4.02 0.30 -3.38
CA ALA A 89 -5.16 0.23 -2.46
C ALA A 89 -6.52 0.08 -3.15
N ILE A 90 -6.94 1.05 -3.95
CA ILE A 90 -8.31 1.17 -4.47
C ILE A 90 -8.66 0.03 -5.42
N SER A 91 -7.70 -0.40 -6.24
CA SER A 91 -7.91 -1.54 -7.16
C SER A 91 -7.87 -2.92 -6.48
N TYR A 92 -7.61 -2.98 -5.17
CA TYR A 92 -7.40 -4.24 -4.42
C TYR A 92 -8.11 -4.23 -3.07
N LEU A 93 -9.26 -3.55 -2.99
CA LEU A 93 -10.09 -3.50 -1.78
C LEU A 93 -10.62 -4.89 -1.40
N ASP A 94 -10.89 -5.75 -2.37
CA ASP A 94 -11.33 -7.13 -2.16
C ASP A 94 -10.22 -7.99 -1.51
N VAL A 95 -8.97 -7.79 -1.94
CA VAL A 95 -7.79 -8.43 -1.35
C VAL A 95 -7.61 -7.95 0.08
N MET A 96 -7.70 -6.65 0.31
CA MET A 96 -7.60 -6.04 1.64
C MET A 96 -8.65 -6.59 2.61
N GLN A 97 -9.91 -6.72 2.15
CA GLN A 97 -10.99 -7.30 2.93
C GLN A 97 -10.67 -8.73 3.35
N LYS A 98 -10.28 -9.60 2.39
CA LYS A 98 -9.95 -11.00 2.68
C LYS A 98 -8.78 -11.15 3.64
N VAL A 99 -7.75 -10.30 3.50
CA VAL A 99 -6.62 -10.28 4.44
C VAL A 99 -7.10 -9.87 5.83
N LYS A 100 -7.96 -8.85 5.93
CA LYS A 100 -8.49 -8.41 7.22
C LYS A 100 -9.37 -9.47 7.90
N GLU A 101 -10.13 -10.23 7.12
CA GLU A 101 -10.99 -11.32 7.61
C GLU A 101 -10.19 -12.52 8.10
N LYS A 102 -9.09 -12.87 7.42
CA LYS A 102 -8.31 -14.08 7.73
C LYS A 102 -7.25 -13.86 8.82
N PHE A 103 -6.64 -12.68 8.91
CA PHE A 103 -5.47 -12.45 9.75
C PHE A 103 -5.72 -11.41 10.84
N SER A 104 -5.38 -11.76 12.08
CA SER A 104 -5.48 -10.86 13.24
C SER A 104 -4.24 -9.95 13.37
N ILE A 105 -3.92 -9.23 12.29
CA ILE A 105 -2.80 -8.29 12.21
C ILE A 105 -3.28 -6.92 11.68
N PRO A 106 -2.67 -5.78 12.08
CA PRO A 106 -3.01 -4.49 11.47
C PRO A 106 -2.71 -4.48 9.96
N VAL A 107 -3.71 -4.03 9.19
CA VAL A 107 -3.65 -3.95 7.73
C VAL A 107 -3.50 -2.50 7.31
N PHE A 108 -2.47 -2.18 6.54
CA PHE A 108 -2.23 -0.87 5.99
C PHE A 108 -2.55 -0.89 4.50
N ALA A 109 -2.99 0.25 3.96
CA ALA A 109 -3.25 0.43 2.55
C ALA A 109 -2.34 1.52 1.99
N TYR A 110 -1.85 1.35 0.76
CA TYR A 110 -1.12 2.40 0.06
C TYR A 110 -1.99 2.96 -1.08
N HIS A 111 -2.55 4.16 -0.88
CA HIS A 111 -3.18 4.93 -1.94
C HIS A 111 -2.08 5.53 -2.84
N VAL A 112 -1.70 4.79 -3.89
CA VAL A 112 -0.46 4.98 -4.63
C VAL A 112 -0.48 6.20 -5.54
N SER A 113 0.67 6.48 -6.16
CA SER A 113 0.90 7.67 -6.95
C SER A 113 -0.04 7.80 -8.15
N GLY A 114 -0.35 6.69 -8.83
CA GLY A 114 -1.32 6.67 -9.93
C GLY A 114 -2.74 6.96 -9.45
N GLU A 115 -3.13 6.40 -8.31
CA GLU A 115 -4.42 6.67 -7.65
C GLU A 115 -4.50 8.13 -7.16
N TYR A 116 -3.38 8.75 -6.80
CA TYR A 116 -3.38 10.19 -6.52
C TYR A 116 -3.48 11.01 -7.82
N ALA A 117 -2.67 10.68 -8.82
CA ALA A 117 -2.53 11.45 -10.04
C ALA A 117 -3.81 11.44 -10.89
N TYR A 118 -4.50 10.31 -11.00
CA TYR A 118 -5.71 10.22 -11.82
C TYR A 118 -6.89 11.05 -11.27
N LEU A 119 -6.98 11.27 -9.95
CA LEU A 119 -7.99 12.12 -9.32
C LEU A 119 -7.65 13.58 -9.56
N LYS A 120 -6.38 13.96 -9.42
CA LYS A 120 -5.92 15.32 -9.76
C LYS A 120 -6.22 15.64 -11.22
N ALA A 121 -5.85 14.77 -12.14
CA ALA A 121 -6.07 14.97 -13.57
C ALA A 121 -7.56 15.04 -13.94
N ALA A 122 -8.42 14.25 -13.30
CA ALA A 122 -9.86 14.32 -13.50
C ALA A 122 -10.46 15.62 -12.94
N ALA A 123 -9.99 16.08 -11.78
CA ALA A 123 -10.42 17.32 -11.16
C ALA A 123 -9.99 18.56 -11.95
N GLU A 124 -8.80 18.57 -12.53
CA GLU A 124 -8.32 19.64 -13.42
C GLU A 124 -9.23 19.85 -14.63
N LYS A 125 -9.92 18.79 -15.07
CA LYS A 125 -10.90 18.82 -16.17
C LYS A 125 -12.33 19.06 -15.69
N ASN A 126 -12.54 19.35 -14.39
CA ASN A 126 -13.84 19.49 -13.75
C ASN A 126 -14.76 18.25 -13.89
N TYR A 127 -14.19 17.04 -14.02
CA TYR A 127 -15.00 15.81 -14.11
C TYR A 127 -15.49 15.31 -12.76
N LEU A 128 -14.80 15.71 -11.68
CA LEU A 128 -15.14 15.36 -10.32
C LEU A 128 -14.66 16.43 -9.33
N ASP A 129 -15.22 16.41 -8.13
CA ASP A 129 -14.72 17.17 -6.99
C ASP A 129 -13.58 16.38 -6.34
N TYR A 130 -12.36 16.91 -6.42
CA TYR A 130 -11.16 16.21 -5.96
C TYR A 130 -11.26 15.77 -4.49
N ASP A 131 -11.68 16.68 -3.60
CA ASP A 131 -11.63 16.44 -2.17
C ASP A 131 -12.68 15.41 -1.77
N LYS A 132 -13.90 15.56 -2.28
CA LYS A 132 -14.99 14.60 -2.01
C LYS A 132 -14.62 13.21 -2.51
N THR A 133 -14.11 13.10 -3.73
CA THR A 133 -13.73 11.80 -4.30
C THR A 133 -12.54 11.17 -3.59
N LEU A 134 -11.52 11.95 -3.21
CA LEU A 134 -10.39 11.42 -2.44
C LEU A 134 -10.87 10.88 -1.09
N VAL A 135 -11.74 11.61 -0.38
CA VAL A 135 -12.27 11.19 0.91
C VAL A 135 -13.10 9.91 0.76
N GLU A 136 -13.96 9.84 -0.25
CA GLU A 136 -14.71 8.62 -0.58
C GLU A 136 -13.78 7.42 -0.82
N SER A 137 -12.70 7.62 -1.57
CA SER A 137 -11.68 6.60 -1.85
C SER A 137 -11.00 6.11 -0.55
N LEU A 138 -10.62 7.02 0.34
CA LEU A 138 -9.98 6.66 1.61
C LEU A 138 -10.95 5.95 2.57
N ILE A 139 -12.22 6.37 2.60
CA ILE A 139 -13.27 5.69 3.36
C ILE A 139 -13.52 4.29 2.79
N ALA A 140 -13.40 4.09 1.48
CA ALA A 140 -13.46 2.75 0.89
C ALA A 140 -12.34 1.84 1.42
N CYS A 141 -11.09 2.34 1.52
CA CYS A 141 -10.00 1.59 2.17
C CYS A 141 -10.28 1.29 3.65
N LYS A 142 -10.78 2.27 4.41
CA LYS A 142 -11.16 2.05 5.82
C LYS A 142 -12.23 0.98 5.95
N ARG A 143 -13.25 1.02 5.10
CA ARG A 143 -14.35 0.04 5.05
C ARG A 143 -13.86 -1.36 4.65
N ALA A 144 -12.90 -1.44 3.74
CA ALA A 144 -12.26 -2.70 3.35
C ALA A 144 -11.32 -3.28 4.42
N GLY A 145 -11.10 -2.58 5.53
CA GLY A 145 -10.36 -3.12 6.68
C GLY A 145 -9.03 -2.44 6.97
N ALA A 146 -8.64 -1.38 6.24
CA ALA A 146 -7.41 -0.66 6.52
C ALA A 146 -7.42 -0.02 7.92
N ASN A 147 -6.43 -0.36 8.74
CA ASN A 147 -6.12 0.31 9.99
C ASN A 147 -5.50 1.69 9.74
N ALA A 148 -4.57 1.80 8.77
CA ALA A 148 -3.95 3.05 8.34
C ALA A 148 -3.82 3.12 6.81
N ILE A 149 -3.75 4.33 6.26
CA ILE A 149 -3.67 4.55 4.81
C ILE A 149 -2.53 5.51 4.51
N PHE A 150 -1.59 5.08 3.67
CA PHE A 150 -0.54 5.94 3.12
C PHE A 150 -1.14 6.68 1.93
N CYS A 151 -1.18 8.01 2.02
CA CYS A 151 -1.78 8.87 1.01
C CYS A 151 -0.94 10.14 0.81
N TYR A 152 -0.71 10.50 -0.45
CA TYR A 152 0.08 11.68 -0.84
C TYR A 152 -0.53 13.00 -0.35
N ASP A 153 -1.86 13.07 -0.21
CA ASP A 153 -2.56 14.29 0.23
C ASP A 153 -2.99 14.25 1.70
N SER A 154 -2.36 13.38 2.50
CA SER A 154 -2.67 13.17 3.91
C SER A 154 -2.63 14.47 4.73
N LEU A 155 -1.67 15.36 4.46
CA LEU A 155 -1.57 16.65 5.16
C LEU A 155 -2.74 17.59 4.87
N ASN A 156 -3.19 17.65 3.61
CA ASN A 156 -4.34 18.46 3.21
C ASN A 156 -5.63 17.92 3.83
N ILE A 157 -5.83 16.60 3.80
CA ILE A 157 -6.96 15.94 4.46
C ILE A 157 -6.96 16.20 5.96
N ALA A 158 -5.82 16.07 6.63
CA ALA A 158 -5.70 16.34 8.06
C ALA A 158 -6.07 17.80 8.39
N LYS A 159 -5.62 18.77 7.57
CA LYS A 159 -6.01 20.17 7.72
C LYS A 159 -7.51 20.38 7.54
N LYS A 160 -8.14 19.70 6.58
CA LYS A 160 -9.59 19.82 6.34
C LYS A 160 -10.41 19.18 7.44
N LEU A 161 -9.99 18.03 7.97
CA LEU A 161 -10.58 17.40 9.14
C LEU A 161 -10.49 18.30 10.37
N HIS A 162 -9.31 18.85 10.65
CA HIS A 162 -9.11 19.74 11.79
C HIS A 162 -10.01 20.97 11.74
N ASN A 163 -10.29 21.48 10.55
CA ASN A 163 -11.13 22.67 10.34
C ASN A 163 -12.62 22.35 10.16
N ASN A 164 -13.06 21.09 10.28
CA ASN A 164 -14.44 20.65 9.96
C ASN A 164 -14.89 21.07 8.55
N LYS A 165 -14.00 20.91 7.56
CA LYS A 165 -14.21 21.29 6.14
C LYS A 165 -14.08 20.12 5.17
N LEU A 166 -14.00 18.89 5.67
CA LEU A 166 -13.76 17.74 4.81
C LEU A 166 -15.02 17.32 4.05
N ILE A 167 -16.20 17.52 4.64
CA ILE A 167 -17.54 17.27 4.07
C ILE A 167 -18.50 18.29 4.67
#